data_AF-A0AAQ4RZC9-F1
#
_entry.id   AF-A0AAQ4RZC9-F1
#
_cell.length_a   1.000
_cell.length_b   1.000
_cell.length_c   1.000
_cell.angle_alpha   90.00
_cell.angle_beta   90.00
_cell.angle_gamma   90.00
#
_symmetry.space_group_name_H-M   'P 1'
#
loop_
_entity.id
_entity.type
_entity.pdbx_description
1 polymer ?
#
loop_
_entity_poly.entity_id
_entity_poly.type
_entity_poly.pdbx_seq_one_letter_code
_entity_poly.pdbx_strand_id
1 'polypeptide(L)'
;MMIIQQAFEDIILTGDIFKYLSFLFHISADQSQTTLRSKLEALQCHFTWILEPSKINLVLHRDKLLEIGTEEGNSWLGHIYNLRGFIQCKLGSTEDALSFFLQAAEAFGQMRRAGEGPWLVVNYGNLAWLHHLLGHQAESEAYLSKVDALKKKYPTPSEDELHAELYAEKAWTLMILDIERELVSDYFQKAIKMQPDMVEWNTSHVIGLASNFVRGSTKMEADILDKMRDAKEQDPENLYLAACDIQIRAMKGQDVADEARELAERVSINPVSSYSQMRAILRVYRTCRLIDEAILLAAKAVENNPDQRYLKKFAALTLKWKIVFSNYSGVDERMVDRAVILHKEVISLYPDSALAEEMDLANIYAKSKRRQDEAKHLFQQLLERKLEPAEKQVLYKHYAKHLLFDLKDYNKSIEYNMKAAKIPINSLYRESSIKALVKIKNKGRSPKCREIEEFLENLQKP
;
A
#
# COMPACT_ATOMS: atom_id res chain seq x y z
N MET A 1 32.99 15.75 -23.77
CA MET A 1 34.31 16.43 -23.69
C MET A 1 34.69 17.12 -25.00
N MET A 2 34.74 16.42 -26.15
CA MET A 2 35.05 17.05 -27.46
C MET A 2 34.10 18.19 -27.88
N ILE A 3 32.78 18.07 -27.62
CA ILE A 3 31.80 19.11 -27.99
C ILE A 3 31.98 20.39 -27.16
N ILE A 4 32.36 20.25 -25.88
CA ILE A 4 32.62 21.37 -24.96
C ILE A 4 33.91 22.09 -25.37
N GLN A 5 34.92 21.35 -25.83
CA GLN A 5 36.20 21.89 -26.25
C GLN A 5 36.09 22.66 -27.58
N GLN A 6 35.33 22.14 -28.54
CA GLN A 6 35.05 22.81 -29.81
C GLN A 6 34.27 24.14 -29.62
N ALA A 7 33.27 24.14 -28.74
CA ALA A 7 32.50 25.35 -28.42
C ALA A 7 33.35 26.42 -27.69
N PHE A 8 34.33 26.00 -26.89
CA PHE A 8 35.26 26.89 -26.21
C PHE A 8 36.23 27.57 -27.17
N GLU A 9 36.75 26.83 -28.16
CA GLU A 9 37.64 27.37 -29.20
C GLU A 9 36.93 28.39 -30.11
N ASP A 10 35.68 28.13 -30.52
CA ASP A 10 34.90 29.05 -31.36
C ASP A 10 34.53 30.37 -30.64
N ILE A 11 34.32 30.33 -29.32
CA ILE A 11 34.01 31.52 -28.51
C ILE A 11 35.27 32.39 -28.28
N ILE A 12 36.44 31.76 -28.09
CA ILE A 12 37.72 32.47 -27.96
C ILE A 12 38.12 33.14 -29.29
N LEU A 13 37.85 32.50 -30.43
CA LEU A 13 38.15 33.01 -31.77
C LEU A 13 37.27 34.20 -32.20
N THR A 14 36.04 34.31 -31.70
CA THR A 14 35.06 35.32 -32.12
C THR A 14 34.98 36.56 -31.22
N GLY A 15 35.59 36.53 -30.02
CA GLY A 15 35.66 37.69 -29.11
C GLY A 15 34.32 38.09 -28.48
N ASP A 16 33.29 37.26 -28.61
CA ASP A 16 31.94 37.55 -28.16
C ASP A 16 31.79 37.26 -26.65
N ILE A 17 32.16 38.26 -25.83
CA ILE A 17 32.12 38.20 -24.36
C ILE A 17 30.74 37.80 -23.84
N PHE A 18 29.65 38.16 -24.53
CA PHE A 18 28.29 37.79 -24.13
C PHE A 18 28.02 36.29 -24.27
N LYS A 19 28.51 35.65 -25.35
CA LYS A 19 28.42 34.19 -25.51
C LYS A 19 29.30 33.46 -24.50
N TYR A 20 30.48 33.99 -24.19
CA TYR A 20 31.36 33.42 -23.16
C TYR A 20 30.74 33.49 -21.76
N LEU A 21 30.19 34.65 -21.37
CA LEU A 21 29.51 34.82 -20.09
C LEU A 21 28.24 33.96 -20.00
N SER A 22 27.47 33.87 -21.08
CA SER A 22 26.30 32.98 -21.17
C SER A 22 26.70 31.50 -21.01
N PHE A 23 27.77 31.07 -21.68
CA PHE A 23 28.29 29.71 -21.57
C PHE A 23 28.81 29.38 -20.17
N LEU A 24 29.57 30.28 -19.54
CA LEU A 24 30.01 30.13 -18.15
C LEU A 24 28.84 30.11 -17.17
N PHE A 25 27.83 30.95 -17.39
CA PHE A 25 26.61 30.96 -16.59
C PHE A 25 25.87 29.62 -16.70
N HIS A 26 25.77 29.05 -17.91
CA HIS A 26 25.19 27.73 -18.13
C HIS A 26 25.98 26.61 -17.44
N ILE A 27 27.31 26.59 -17.53
CA ILE A 27 28.14 25.59 -16.82
C ILE A 27 27.98 25.72 -15.29
N SER A 28 28.00 26.95 -14.77
CA SER A 28 27.85 27.21 -13.34
C SER A 28 26.45 26.80 -12.83
N ALA A 29 25.40 27.09 -13.61
CA ALA A 29 24.04 26.67 -13.30
C ALA A 29 23.90 25.14 -13.32
N ASP A 30 24.51 24.46 -14.30
CA ASP A 30 24.47 23.00 -14.43
C ASP A 30 25.26 22.30 -13.31
N GLN A 31 26.42 22.83 -12.92
CA GLN A 31 27.18 22.36 -11.75
C GLN A 31 26.45 22.60 -10.43
N SER A 32 25.79 23.76 -10.27
CA SER A 32 24.97 24.09 -9.11
C SER A 32 23.78 23.15 -8.98
N GLN A 33 23.05 22.90 -10.08
CA GLN A 33 21.95 21.93 -10.12
C GLN A 33 22.42 20.51 -9.81
N THR A 34 23.56 20.08 -10.36
CA THR A 34 24.15 18.76 -10.11
C THR A 34 24.51 18.62 -8.62
N THR A 35 25.12 19.65 -8.03
CA THR A 35 25.49 19.65 -6.60
C THR A 35 24.26 19.63 -5.69
N LEU A 36 23.22 20.38 -6.04
CA LEU A 36 21.95 20.40 -5.31
C LEU A 36 21.27 19.04 -5.34
N ARG A 37 21.19 18.43 -6.52
CA ARG A 37 20.59 17.11 -6.70
C ARG A 37 21.29 16.04 -5.87
N SER A 38 22.62 16.01 -5.85
CA SER A 38 23.36 15.05 -5.01
C SER A 38 23.08 15.22 -3.52
N LYS A 39 22.90 16.46 -3.04
CA LYS A 39 22.49 16.71 -1.65
C LYS A 39 21.08 16.20 -1.36
N LEU A 40 20.15 16.38 -2.30
CA LEU A 40 18.77 15.88 -2.19
C LEU A 40 18.71 14.34 -2.18
N GLU A 41 19.51 13.68 -3.02
CA GLU A 41 19.62 12.22 -3.09
C GLU A 41 20.19 11.59 -1.81
N ALA A 42 20.96 12.36 -1.02
CA ALA A 42 21.50 11.94 0.29
C ALA A 42 20.51 12.13 1.46
N LEU A 43 19.34 12.73 1.23
CA LEU A 43 18.35 12.95 2.29
C LEU A 43 17.70 11.64 2.74
N GLN A 44 17.17 11.65 3.97
CA GLN A 44 16.32 10.57 4.49
C GLN A 44 14.87 11.05 4.45
N CYS A 45 14.19 10.76 3.34
CA CYS A 45 12.80 11.13 3.14
C CYS A 45 12.11 10.21 2.11
N HIS A 46 10.82 10.41 1.84
CA HIS A 46 10.05 9.52 0.97
C HIS A 46 10.59 9.43 -0.46
N PHE A 47 11.13 10.54 -0.99
CA PHE A 47 11.74 10.59 -2.32
C PHE A 47 13.00 9.74 -2.48
N THR A 48 13.73 9.47 -1.39
CA THR A 48 14.94 8.63 -1.41
C THR A 48 14.69 7.22 -0.89
N TRP A 49 13.60 7.01 -0.13
CA TRP A 49 13.18 5.68 0.31
C TRP A 49 12.36 4.94 -0.74
N ILE A 50 11.60 5.66 -1.57
CA ILE A 50 10.66 5.09 -2.55
C ILE A 50 11.08 5.53 -3.95
N LEU A 51 12.02 4.77 -4.53
CA LEU A 51 12.71 5.17 -5.76
C LEU A 51 11.83 5.09 -7.01
N GLU A 52 11.13 3.97 -7.21
CA GLU A 52 10.34 3.72 -8.44
C GLU A 52 8.93 3.19 -8.14
N PRO A 53 8.05 4.03 -7.55
CA PRO A 53 6.69 3.59 -7.27
C PRO A 53 5.88 3.47 -8.57
N SER A 54 5.26 2.32 -8.80
CA SER A 54 4.30 2.15 -9.89
C SER A 54 3.12 3.11 -9.72
N LYS A 55 2.69 3.79 -10.80
CA LYS A 55 1.56 4.73 -10.78
C LYS A 55 0.29 4.09 -10.20
N ILE A 56 -0.02 2.86 -10.58
CA ILE A 56 -1.21 2.15 -10.05
C ILE A 56 -1.09 1.89 -8.54
N ASN A 57 0.11 1.55 -8.05
CA ASN A 57 0.34 1.37 -6.61
C ASN A 57 0.14 2.70 -5.87
N LEU A 58 0.65 3.82 -6.41
CA LEU A 58 0.44 5.15 -5.80
C LEU A 58 -1.04 5.49 -5.66
N VAL A 59 -1.84 5.24 -6.70
CA VAL A 59 -3.29 5.45 -6.66
C VAL A 59 -3.95 4.55 -5.60
N LEU A 60 -3.60 3.27 -5.55
CA LEU A 60 -4.11 2.33 -4.55
C LEU A 60 -3.74 2.75 -3.12
N HIS A 61 -2.52 3.25 -2.91
CA HIS A 61 -2.07 3.74 -1.62
C HIS A 61 -2.74 5.05 -1.22
N ARG A 62 -2.92 6.00 -2.16
CA ARG A 62 -3.72 7.21 -1.97
C ARG A 62 -5.10 6.85 -1.41
N ASP A 63 -5.79 5.92 -2.07
CA ASP A 63 -7.12 5.50 -1.68
C ASP A 63 -7.13 4.73 -0.35
N LYS A 64 -6.12 3.88 -0.08
CA LYS A 64 -5.96 3.17 1.19
C LYS A 64 -5.75 4.13 2.37
N LEU A 65 -5.02 5.23 2.17
CA LEU A 65 -4.76 6.21 3.23
C LEU A 65 -6.01 6.97 3.68
N LEU A 66 -7.08 6.99 2.88
CA LEU A 66 -8.38 7.56 3.29
C LEU A 66 -9.07 6.78 4.40
N GLU A 67 -8.67 5.52 4.59
CA GLU A 67 -9.21 4.65 5.63
C GLU A 67 -8.57 4.87 7.00
N ILE A 68 -7.55 5.72 7.06
CA ILE A 68 -6.82 6.07 8.28
C ILE A 68 -7.30 7.44 8.72
N GLY A 69 -7.65 7.54 10.00
CA GLY A 69 -8.14 8.77 10.63
C GLY A 69 -7.07 9.87 10.64
N THR A 70 -7.53 11.12 10.55
CA THR A 70 -6.69 12.32 10.60
C THR A 70 -6.92 13.19 11.85
N GLU A 71 -7.60 12.65 12.85
CA GLU A 71 -7.95 13.39 14.06
C GLU A 71 -6.77 13.61 15.00
N GLU A 72 -6.95 14.62 15.85
CA GLU A 72 -6.05 14.96 16.93
C GLU A 72 -5.87 13.77 17.89
N GLY A 73 -4.61 13.46 18.23
CA GLY A 73 -4.26 12.30 19.07
C GLY A 73 -3.78 11.06 18.31
N ASN A 74 -3.89 11.01 16.97
CA ASN A 74 -3.27 9.96 16.17
C ASN A 74 -1.74 10.14 16.14
N SER A 75 -0.97 9.31 16.84
CA SER A 75 0.51 9.37 16.93
C SER A 75 1.25 9.36 15.59
N TRP A 76 0.63 8.84 14.54
CA TRP A 76 1.21 8.77 13.20
C TRP A 76 0.76 9.92 12.26
N LEU A 77 -0.02 10.90 12.72
CA LEU A 77 -0.66 11.91 11.86
C LEU A 77 0.34 12.69 10.98
N GLY A 78 1.44 13.17 11.52
CA GLY A 78 2.47 13.87 10.75
C GLY A 78 3.06 12.99 9.64
N HIS A 79 3.32 11.72 9.95
CA HIS A 79 3.84 10.73 9.01
C HIS A 79 2.82 10.37 7.92
N ILE A 80 1.54 10.26 8.28
CA ILE A 80 0.43 10.06 7.31
C ILE A 80 0.38 11.22 6.32
N TYR A 81 0.47 12.45 6.80
CA TYR A 81 0.47 13.63 5.93
C TYR A 81 1.74 13.71 5.06
N ASN A 82 2.92 13.41 5.60
CA ASN A 82 4.13 13.29 4.80
C ASN A 82 3.95 12.28 3.64
N LEU A 83 3.43 11.09 3.95
CA LEU A 83 3.25 10.06 2.93
C LEU A 83 2.18 10.46 1.88
N ARG A 84 1.07 11.09 2.31
CA ARG A 84 0.06 11.64 1.40
C ARG A 84 0.66 12.70 0.48
N GLY A 85 1.47 13.62 1.02
CA GLY A 85 2.14 14.65 0.24
C GLY A 85 3.09 14.07 -0.81
N PHE A 86 3.88 13.06 -0.43
CA PHE A 86 4.74 12.35 -1.37
C PHE A 86 3.95 11.69 -2.51
N ILE A 87 2.87 10.96 -2.16
CA ILE A 87 2.03 10.28 -3.16
C ILE A 87 1.41 11.29 -4.13
N GLN A 88 0.88 12.40 -3.63
CA GLN A 88 0.30 13.44 -4.49
C GLN A 88 1.33 14.08 -5.41
N CYS A 89 2.53 14.36 -4.89
CA CYS A 89 3.62 14.87 -5.70
C CYS A 89 3.96 13.90 -6.85
N LYS A 90 4.08 12.59 -6.57
CA LYS A 90 4.34 11.57 -7.59
C LYS A 90 3.18 11.35 -8.57
N LEU A 91 1.95 11.69 -8.17
CA LEU A 91 0.78 11.71 -9.04
C LEU A 91 0.62 13.01 -9.85
N GLY A 92 1.47 14.02 -9.60
CA GLY A 92 1.48 15.30 -10.31
C GLY A 92 0.66 16.41 -9.66
N SER A 93 0.07 16.18 -8.48
CA SER A 93 -0.65 17.23 -7.73
C SER A 93 0.28 17.90 -6.72
N THR A 94 1.05 18.89 -7.17
CA THR A 94 2.07 19.56 -6.35
C THR A 94 1.49 20.51 -5.30
N GLU A 95 0.31 21.09 -5.56
CA GLU A 95 -0.40 21.95 -4.61
C GLU A 95 -0.93 21.15 -3.41
N ASP A 96 -1.59 20.02 -3.69
CA ASP A 96 -2.02 19.07 -2.64
C ASP A 96 -0.81 18.54 -1.87
N ALA A 97 0.29 18.25 -2.57
CA ALA A 97 1.52 17.78 -1.94
C ALA A 97 2.05 18.80 -0.92
N LEU A 98 2.14 20.08 -1.31
CA LEU A 98 2.56 21.15 -0.41
C LEU A 98 1.63 21.27 0.80
N SER A 99 0.31 21.29 0.56
CA SER A 99 -0.70 21.35 1.62
C SER A 99 -0.51 20.24 2.65
N PHE A 100 -0.37 18.99 2.20
CA PHE A 100 -0.13 17.86 3.09
C PHE A 100 1.21 17.97 3.83
N PHE A 101 2.29 18.41 3.21
CA PHE A 101 3.55 18.60 3.93
C PHE A 101 3.47 19.70 5.00
N LEU A 102 2.68 20.74 4.79
CA LEU A 102 2.44 21.78 5.81
C LEU A 102 1.60 21.23 6.96
N GLN A 103 0.54 20.47 6.66
CA GLN A 103 -0.26 19.78 7.68
C GLN A 103 0.58 18.78 8.49
N ALA A 104 1.55 18.12 7.86
CA ALA A 104 2.48 17.25 8.57
C ALA A 104 3.31 18.02 9.61
N ALA A 105 3.88 19.17 9.22
CA ALA A 105 4.66 20.01 10.13
C ALA A 105 3.82 20.53 11.31
N GLU A 106 2.57 20.92 11.04
CA GLU A 106 1.62 21.34 12.09
C GLU A 106 1.31 20.19 13.06
N ALA A 107 0.99 19.00 12.53
CA ALA A 107 0.70 17.82 13.35
C ALA A 107 1.90 17.44 14.26
N PHE A 108 3.13 17.51 13.74
CA PHE A 108 4.33 17.29 14.55
C PHE A 108 4.50 18.34 15.66
N GLY A 109 4.20 19.60 15.38
CA GLY A 109 4.24 20.69 16.36
C GLY A 109 3.25 20.49 17.51
N GLN A 110 2.03 20.07 17.19
CA GLN A 110 0.98 19.81 18.18
C GLN A 110 1.32 18.63 19.11
N MET A 111 1.84 17.52 18.56
CA MET A 111 2.14 16.31 19.34
C MET A 111 3.31 16.47 20.30
N ARG A 112 4.41 17.04 19.83
CA ARG A 112 5.67 17.02 20.59
C ARG A 112 5.82 18.20 21.53
N ARG A 113 5.04 19.29 21.36
CA ARG A 113 5.05 20.52 22.19
C ARG A 113 6.47 21.04 22.53
N ALA A 114 7.46 20.72 21.69
CA ALA A 114 8.88 20.85 21.99
C ALA A 114 9.67 21.41 20.80
N GLY A 115 9.12 22.41 20.10
CA GLY A 115 9.78 23.06 18.98
C GLY A 115 10.20 22.09 17.87
N GLU A 116 11.32 22.38 17.20
CA GLU A 116 11.87 21.54 16.14
C GLU A 116 12.76 20.40 16.68
N GLY A 117 12.58 19.20 16.12
CA GLY A 117 13.30 17.98 16.50
C GLY A 117 13.56 17.02 15.32
N PRO A 118 14.25 15.90 15.58
CA PRO A 118 14.63 14.92 14.53
C PRO A 118 13.46 14.39 13.69
N TRP A 119 12.25 14.33 14.25
CA TRP A 119 11.03 13.91 13.55
C TRP A 119 10.64 14.82 12.36
N LEU A 120 11.17 16.05 12.27
CA LEU A 120 10.92 16.94 11.12
C LEU A 120 11.88 16.71 9.95
N VAL A 121 12.92 15.89 10.10
CA VAL A 121 13.92 15.67 9.03
C VAL A 121 13.26 15.14 7.75
N VAL A 122 12.34 14.17 7.87
CA VAL A 122 11.64 13.61 6.71
C VAL A 122 10.73 14.65 6.07
N ASN A 123 10.03 15.46 6.87
CA ASN A 123 9.15 16.51 6.38
C ASN A 123 9.93 17.57 5.59
N TYR A 124 11.01 18.13 6.16
CA TYR A 124 11.86 19.10 5.48
C TYR A 124 12.56 18.52 4.27
N GLY A 125 12.96 17.23 4.32
CA GLY A 125 13.52 16.56 3.16
C GLY A 125 12.50 16.44 2.02
N ASN A 126 11.24 16.11 2.31
CA ASN A 126 10.18 16.07 1.30
C ASN A 126 9.89 17.45 0.71
N LEU A 127 9.88 18.51 1.55
CA LEU A 127 9.70 19.89 1.09
C LEU A 127 10.87 20.35 0.21
N ALA A 128 12.11 20.01 0.56
CA ALA A 128 13.29 20.30 -0.26
C ALA A 128 13.17 19.67 -1.65
N TRP A 129 12.74 18.41 -1.72
CA TRP A 129 12.48 17.71 -2.98
C TRP A 129 11.32 18.35 -3.77
N LEU A 130 10.21 18.68 -3.12
CA LEU A 130 9.07 19.32 -3.78
C LEU A 130 9.47 20.65 -4.42
N HIS A 131 10.15 21.52 -3.67
CA HIS A 131 10.61 22.81 -4.19
C HIS A 131 11.62 22.65 -5.32
N HIS A 132 12.52 21.67 -5.24
CA HIS A 132 13.42 21.34 -6.35
C HIS A 132 12.66 20.95 -7.63
N LEU A 133 11.65 20.08 -7.50
CA LEU A 133 10.82 19.64 -8.63
C LEU A 133 10.00 20.79 -9.25
N LEU A 134 9.68 21.82 -8.47
CA LEU A 134 9.00 23.03 -8.92
C LEU A 134 9.96 24.08 -9.52
N GLY A 135 11.28 23.86 -9.47
CA GLY A 135 12.28 24.84 -9.89
C GLY A 135 12.53 25.97 -8.87
N HIS A 136 11.98 25.86 -7.67
CA HIS A 136 12.15 26.79 -6.55
C HIS A 136 13.46 26.51 -5.81
N GLN A 137 14.59 26.85 -6.44
CA GLN A 137 15.92 26.48 -5.95
C GLN A 137 16.24 27.09 -4.56
N ALA A 138 15.93 28.36 -4.34
CA ALA A 138 16.21 29.04 -3.08
C ALA A 138 15.46 28.40 -1.91
N GLU A 139 14.21 28.03 -2.11
CA GLU A 139 13.38 27.34 -1.12
C GLU A 139 13.87 25.91 -0.87
N SER A 140 14.30 25.19 -1.92
CA SER A 140 14.90 23.87 -1.78
C SER A 140 16.17 23.92 -0.92
N GLU A 141 17.06 24.88 -1.17
CA GLU A 141 18.28 25.11 -0.39
C GLU A 141 17.98 25.56 1.05
N ALA A 142 16.92 26.35 1.26
CA ALA A 142 16.47 26.74 2.58
C ALA A 142 16.02 25.54 3.42
N TYR A 143 15.25 24.60 2.84
CA TYR A 143 14.86 23.37 3.53
C TYR A 143 16.03 22.40 3.75
N LEU A 144 16.98 22.31 2.82
CA LEU A 144 18.24 21.58 3.04
C LEU A 144 18.99 22.14 4.25
N SER A 145 19.08 23.46 4.34
CA SER A 145 19.73 24.13 5.48
C SER A 145 19.03 23.83 6.81
N LYS A 146 17.70 23.70 6.80
CA LYS A 146 16.94 23.27 7.99
C LYS A 146 17.24 21.82 8.37
N VAL A 147 17.34 20.91 7.41
CA VAL A 147 17.75 19.51 7.67
C VAL A 147 19.16 19.48 8.27
N ASP A 148 20.11 20.23 7.72
CA ASP A 148 21.47 20.31 8.23
C ASP A 148 21.53 20.92 9.64
N ALA A 149 20.70 21.93 9.92
CA ALA A 149 20.58 22.51 11.25
C ALA A 149 20.06 21.49 12.28
N LEU A 150 19.07 20.68 11.91
CA LEU A 150 18.55 19.60 12.76
C LEU A 150 19.62 18.53 13.03
N LYS A 151 20.33 18.07 12.00
CA LYS A 151 21.43 17.10 12.14
C LYS A 151 22.57 17.61 13.03
N LYS A 152 22.88 18.90 12.96
CA LYS A 152 23.88 19.53 13.85
C LYS A 152 23.41 19.64 15.28
N LYS A 153 22.14 20.00 15.48
CA LYS A 153 21.53 20.17 16.81
C LYS A 153 21.33 18.83 17.52
N TYR A 154 21.01 17.80 16.76
CA TYR A 154 20.81 16.44 17.23
C TYR A 154 21.74 15.51 16.45
N PRO A 155 23.01 15.36 16.87
CA PRO A 155 23.93 14.45 16.20
C PRO A 155 23.56 12.98 16.50
N THR A 156 23.75 12.10 15.53
CA THR A 156 23.65 10.64 15.72
C THR A 156 24.95 10.08 16.32
N PRO A 157 24.90 8.91 17.00
CA PRO A 157 26.11 8.31 17.58
C PRO A 157 27.17 7.92 16.55
N SER A 158 26.77 7.65 15.31
CA SER A 158 27.65 7.38 14.18
C SER A 158 27.06 7.92 12.88
N GLU A 159 27.90 8.14 11.87
CA GLU A 159 27.47 8.64 10.54
C GLU A 159 26.54 7.67 9.80
N ASP A 160 26.64 6.36 10.07
CA ASP A 160 25.81 5.31 9.45
C ASP A 160 24.48 5.06 10.18
N GLU A 161 24.29 5.62 11.37
CA GLU A 161 23.09 5.41 12.18
C GLU A 161 22.08 6.57 11.99
N LEU A 162 20.80 6.22 11.89
CA LEU A 162 19.70 7.20 11.83
C LEU A 162 19.15 7.47 13.22
N HIS A 163 18.47 8.60 13.42
CA HIS A 163 17.66 8.77 14.63
C HIS A 163 16.54 7.73 14.69
N ALA A 164 16.12 7.41 15.92
CA ALA A 164 15.08 6.43 16.16
C ALA A 164 13.76 6.79 15.44
N GLU A 165 13.41 8.07 15.40
CA GLU A 165 12.23 8.60 14.71
C GLU A 165 12.29 8.34 13.19
N LEU A 166 13.47 8.45 12.57
CA LEU A 166 13.65 8.18 11.14
C LEU A 166 13.53 6.68 10.85
N TYR A 167 14.08 5.83 11.71
CA TYR A 167 13.89 4.38 11.60
C TYR A 167 12.41 4.00 11.73
N ALA A 168 11.70 4.59 12.69
CA ALA A 168 10.28 4.34 12.91
C ALA A 168 9.42 4.81 11.73
N GLU A 169 9.62 6.02 11.21
CA GLU A 169 8.89 6.53 10.03
C GLU A 169 9.18 5.68 8.79
N LYS A 170 10.44 5.31 8.56
CA LYS A 170 10.80 4.45 7.42
C LYS A 170 10.11 3.09 7.53
N ALA A 171 10.17 2.44 8.70
CA ALA A 171 9.52 1.16 8.93
C ALA A 171 8.00 1.23 8.71
N TRP A 172 7.36 2.27 9.25
CA TRP A 172 5.94 2.51 9.12
C TRP A 172 5.54 2.75 7.65
N THR A 173 6.30 3.57 6.92
CA THR A 173 6.07 3.83 5.49
C THR A 173 6.15 2.55 4.66
N LEU A 174 7.20 1.75 4.84
CA LEU A 174 7.37 0.46 4.14
C LEU A 174 6.21 -0.50 4.47
N MET A 175 5.79 -0.55 5.74
CA MET A 175 4.64 -1.35 6.19
C MET A 175 3.33 -0.91 5.53
N ILE A 176 3.06 0.40 5.46
CA ILE A 176 1.83 0.94 4.87
C ILE A 176 1.79 0.73 3.36
N LEU A 177 2.92 0.89 2.69
CA LEU A 177 3.07 0.68 1.25
C LEU A 177 3.23 -0.80 0.88
N ASP A 178 3.43 -1.69 1.85
CA ASP A 178 3.58 -3.13 1.63
C ASP A 178 4.78 -3.48 0.72
N ILE A 179 5.85 -2.69 0.82
CA ILE A 179 7.11 -2.86 0.07
C ILE A 179 8.25 -3.22 1.05
N GLU A 180 9.27 -3.94 0.56
CA GLU A 180 10.47 -4.34 1.34
C GLU A 180 10.13 -4.90 2.74
N ARG A 181 9.11 -5.77 2.81
CA ARG A 181 8.51 -6.24 4.06
C ARG A 181 9.51 -6.90 5.02
N GLU A 182 10.54 -7.52 4.46
CA GLU A 182 11.66 -8.12 5.19
C GLU A 182 12.44 -7.09 6.02
N LEU A 183 12.50 -5.82 5.59
CA LEU A 183 13.22 -4.76 6.30
C LEU A 183 12.39 -4.06 7.38
N VAL A 184 11.06 -4.15 7.32
CA VAL A 184 10.15 -3.47 8.25
C VAL A 184 10.46 -3.82 9.71
N SER A 185 10.65 -5.11 9.99
CA SER A 185 10.96 -5.58 11.35
C SER A 185 12.30 -5.02 11.83
N ASP A 186 13.32 -5.03 10.98
CA ASP A 186 14.67 -4.59 11.34
C ASP A 186 14.70 -3.09 11.68
N TYR A 187 14.00 -2.27 10.89
CA TYR A 187 13.92 -0.83 11.16
C TYR A 187 13.15 -0.52 12.44
N PHE A 188 12.01 -1.17 12.70
CA PHE A 188 11.31 -0.99 13.97
C PHE A 188 12.17 -1.43 15.16
N GLN A 189 12.86 -2.57 15.06
CA GLN A 189 13.75 -3.04 16.13
C GLN A 189 14.88 -2.05 16.42
N LYS A 190 15.47 -1.42 15.40
CA LYS A 190 16.47 -0.35 15.59
C LYS A 190 15.87 0.83 16.35
N ALA A 191 14.70 1.31 15.94
CA ALA A 191 14.02 2.42 16.61
C ALA A 191 13.70 2.10 18.09
N ILE A 192 13.10 0.93 18.35
CA ILE A 192 12.72 0.47 19.70
C ILE A 192 13.95 0.26 20.59
N LYS A 193 15.06 -0.27 20.04
CA LYS A 193 16.30 -0.42 20.80
C LYS A 193 16.86 0.93 21.28
N MET A 194 16.70 1.98 20.48
CA MET A 194 17.17 3.33 20.82
C MET A 194 16.22 4.05 21.78
N GLN A 195 14.91 3.86 21.65
CA GLN A 195 13.89 4.42 22.54
C GLN A 195 12.80 3.36 22.83
N PRO A 196 12.97 2.53 23.87
CA PRO A 196 12.07 1.40 24.14
C PRO A 196 10.70 1.81 24.68
N ASP A 197 10.58 3.01 25.22
CA ASP A 197 9.35 3.50 25.85
C ASP A 197 8.29 3.97 24.83
N MET A 198 8.63 3.97 23.53
CA MET A 198 7.73 4.38 22.45
C MET A 198 6.73 3.25 22.11
N VAL A 199 5.60 3.25 22.83
CA VAL A 199 4.52 2.25 22.70
C VAL A 199 4.06 2.08 21.26
N GLU A 200 3.88 3.15 20.50
CA GLU A 200 3.30 3.08 19.15
C GLU A 200 4.26 2.45 18.14
N TRP A 201 5.56 2.49 18.40
CA TRP A 201 6.56 1.82 17.57
C TRP A 201 6.55 0.32 17.83
N ASN A 202 6.43 -0.10 19.10
CA ASN A 202 6.25 -1.50 19.46
C ASN A 202 4.93 -2.05 18.87
N THR A 203 3.82 -1.34 19.05
CA THR A 203 2.52 -1.73 18.46
C THR A 203 2.60 -1.86 16.93
N SER A 204 3.24 -0.90 16.25
CA SER A 204 3.44 -0.97 14.79
C SER A 204 4.27 -2.17 14.36
N HIS A 205 5.34 -2.47 15.10
CA HIS A 205 6.19 -3.62 14.84
C HIS A 205 5.41 -4.93 14.89
N VAL A 206 4.64 -5.12 15.96
CA VAL A 206 3.80 -6.30 16.17
C VAL A 206 2.70 -6.40 15.11
N ILE A 207 2.06 -5.29 14.74
CA ILE A 207 1.10 -5.24 13.62
C ILE A 207 1.75 -5.70 12.30
N GLY A 208 2.97 -5.23 12.03
CA GLY A 208 3.74 -5.64 10.85
C GLY A 208 4.01 -7.14 10.83
N LEU A 209 4.45 -7.70 11.95
CA LEU A 209 4.69 -9.15 12.12
C LEU A 209 3.39 -9.96 11.95
N ALA A 210 2.30 -9.54 12.58
CA ALA A 210 0.98 -10.17 12.48
C ALA A 210 0.47 -10.18 11.03
N SER A 211 0.61 -9.06 10.30
CA SER A 211 0.24 -8.96 8.88
C SER A 211 1.01 -9.95 8.01
N ASN A 212 2.32 -10.11 8.26
CA ASN A 212 3.15 -11.07 7.55
C ASN A 212 2.76 -12.53 7.86
N PHE A 213 2.45 -12.83 9.12
CA PHE A 213 1.98 -14.15 9.55
C PHE A 213 0.66 -14.54 8.86
N VAL A 214 -0.35 -13.65 8.87
CA VAL A 214 -1.66 -13.90 8.22
C VAL A 214 -1.51 -14.17 6.71
N ARG A 215 -0.46 -13.65 6.07
CA ARG A 215 -0.15 -13.85 4.65
C ARG A 215 0.64 -15.14 4.37
N GLY A 216 0.94 -15.94 5.39
CA GLY A 216 1.60 -17.23 5.25
C GLY A 216 3.13 -17.19 5.38
N SER A 217 3.70 -16.13 5.98
CA SER A 217 5.10 -16.17 6.43
C SER A 217 5.23 -17.13 7.61
N THR A 218 6.16 -18.09 7.51
CA THR A 218 6.33 -19.19 8.49
C THR A 218 7.35 -18.91 9.59
N LYS A 219 7.93 -17.69 9.66
CA LYS A 219 8.93 -17.39 10.70
C LYS A 219 8.29 -16.99 12.03
N MET A 220 8.63 -17.76 13.06
CA MET A 220 8.53 -17.43 14.50
C MET A 220 7.12 -17.11 15.02
N GLU A 221 6.16 -18.00 14.80
CA GLU A 221 4.78 -17.87 15.29
C GLU A 221 4.64 -17.67 16.81
N ALA A 222 5.43 -18.39 17.62
CA ALA A 222 5.39 -18.28 19.08
C ALA A 222 5.86 -16.89 19.56
N ASP A 223 6.95 -16.38 18.99
CA ASP A 223 7.49 -15.04 19.26
C ASP A 223 6.49 -13.94 18.90
N ILE A 224 5.71 -14.11 17.82
CA ILE A 224 4.67 -13.14 17.45
C ILE A 224 3.56 -13.09 18.51
N LEU A 225 3.13 -14.23 19.06
CA LEU A 225 2.08 -14.26 20.08
C LEU A 225 2.55 -13.65 21.40
N ASP A 226 3.79 -13.93 21.83
CA ASP A 226 4.33 -13.32 23.04
C ASP A 226 4.44 -11.80 22.89
N LYS A 227 5.00 -11.33 21.77
CA LYS A 227 5.03 -9.88 21.46
C LYS A 227 3.65 -9.26 21.35
N MET A 228 2.67 -10.00 20.82
CA MET A 228 1.27 -9.56 20.73
C MET A 228 0.65 -9.37 22.12
N ARG A 229 0.90 -10.28 23.06
CA ARG A 229 0.45 -10.14 24.45
C ARG A 229 1.06 -8.89 25.07
N ASP A 230 2.38 -8.74 24.99
CA ASP A 230 3.10 -7.62 25.62
C ASP A 230 2.67 -6.27 25.02
N ALA A 231 2.48 -6.20 23.70
CA ALA A 231 1.99 -4.98 23.04
C ALA A 231 0.55 -4.62 23.44
N LYS A 232 -0.33 -5.61 23.66
CA LYS A 232 -1.70 -5.35 24.15
C LYS A 232 -1.74 -4.86 25.60
N GLU A 233 -0.79 -5.29 26.42
CA GLU A 233 -0.65 -4.78 27.79
C GLU A 233 -0.18 -3.31 27.79
N GLN A 234 0.69 -2.95 26.84
CA GLN A 234 1.20 -1.58 26.69
C GLN A 234 0.21 -0.63 25.97
N ASP A 235 -0.58 -1.15 25.02
CA ASP A 235 -1.50 -0.38 24.18
C ASP A 235 -2.93 -0.98 24.14
N PRO A 236 -3.63 -1.04 25.29
CA PRO A 236 -4.91 -1.77 25.42
C PRO A 236 -6.07 -1.13 24.64
N GLU A 237 -5.99 0.14 24.29
CA GLU A 237 -7.01 0.87 23.53
C GLU A 237 -6.85 0.73 22.01
N ASN A 238 -5.80 0.08 21.53
CA ASN A 238 -5.56 -0.10 20.12
C ASN A 238 -6.45 -1.19 19.52
N LEU A 239 -7.60 -0.78 19.00
CA LEU A 239 -8.60 -1.69 18.41
C LEU A 239 -8.06 -2.45 17.17
N TYR A 240 -7.10 -1.88 16.45
CA TYR A 240 -6.48 -2.56 15.30
C TYR A 240 -5.58 -3.71 15.78
N LEU A 241 -4.77 -3.47 16.81
CA LEU A 241 -3.95 -4.50 17.44
C LEU A 241 -4.82 -5.62 18.01
N ALA A 242 -5.91 -5.27 18.72
CA ALA A 242 -6.89 -6.23 19.22
C ALA A 242 -7.51 -7.07 18.08
N ALA A 243 -7.87 -6.46 16.96
CA ALA A 243 -8.38 -7.19 15.80
C ALA A 243 -7.33 -8.15 15.20
N CYS A 244 -6.05 -7.76 15.15
CA CYS A 244 -4.97 -8.64 14.70
C CYS A 244 -4.81 -9.86 15.62
N ASP A 245 -4.83 -9.67 16.94
CA ASP A 245 -4.78 -10.75 17.92
C ASP A 245 -5.96 -11.73 17.75
N ILE A 246 -7.19 -11.21 17.73
CA ILE A 246 -8.41 -12.02 17.52
C ILE A 246 -8.30 -12.79 16.19
N GLN A 247 -7.85 -12.14 15.11
CA GLN A 247 -7.69 -12.80 13.82
C GLN A 247 -6.70 -13.98 13.88
N ILE A 248 -5.54 -13.80 14.51
CA ILE A 248 -4.54 -14.85 14.66
C ILE A 248 -5.11 -16.01 15.49
N ARG A 249 -5.77 -15.72 16.61
CA ARG A 249 -6.41 -16.74 17.46
C ARG A 249 -7.52 -17.49 16.72
N ALA A 250 -8.36 -16.80 15.95
CA ALA A 250 -9.38 -17.41 15.10
C ALA A 250 -8.77 -18.36 14.05
N MET A 251 -7.65 -17.97 13.42
CA MET A 251 -6.94 -18.82 12.45
C MET A 251 -6.39 -20.11 13.08
N LYS A 252 -6.12 -20.09 14.40
CA LYS A 252 -5.71 -21.26 15.18
C LYS A 252 -6.88 -22.12 15.66
N GLY A 253 -8.12 -21.74 15.32
CA GLY A 253 -9.32 -22.48 15.68
C GLY A 253 -9.85 -22.19 17.08
N GLN A 254 -9.38 -21.12 17.74
CA GLN A 254 -10.00 -20.65 18.98
C GLN A 254 -11.37 -20.01 18.67
N ASP A 255 -12.34 -20.24 19.56
CA ASP A 255 -13.62 -19.55 19.49
C ASP A 255 -13.49 -18.14 20.08
N VAL A 256 -13.57 -17.16 19.20
CA VAL A 256 -13.38 -15.73 19.51
C VAL A 256 -14.54 -14.90 18.97
N ALA A 257 -15.68 -15.53 18.71
CA ALA A 257 -16.84 -14.87 18.10
C ALA A 257 -17.39 -13.73 18.97
N ASP A 258 -17.51 -13.95 20.28
CA ASP A 258 -18.03 -12.94 21.20
C ASP A 258 -17.06 -11.77 21.39
N GLU A 259 -15.76 -12.04 21.53
CA GLU A 259 -14.71 -11.00 21.55
C GLU A 259 -14.72 -10.16 20.26
N ALA A 260 -14.94 -10.80 19.10
CA ALA A 260 -15.04 -10.10 17.83
C ALA A 260 -16.27 -9.17 17.80
N ARG A 261 -17.41 -9.60 18.35
CA ARG A 261 -18.63 -8.77 18.43
C ARG A 261 -18.43 -7.56 19.32
N GLU A 262 -17.86 -7.77 20.51
CA GLU A 262 -17.53 -6.69 21.44
C GLU A 262 -16.58 -5.67 20.78
N LEU A 263 -15.54 -6.14 20.08
CA LEU A 263 -14.62 -5.27 19.37
C LEU A 263 -15.32 -4.49 18.24
N ALA A 264 -16.26 -5.11 17.52
CA ALA A 264 -17.01 -4.43 16.47
C ALA A 264 -17.93 -3.32 17.00
N GLU A 265 -18.50 -3.49 18.20
CA GLU A 265 -19.25 -2.43 18.87
C GLU A 265 -18.35 -1.24 19.19
N ARG A 266 -17.14 -1.49 19.73
CA ARG A 266 -16.13 -0.43 19.99
C ARG A 266 -15.71 0.29 18.71
N VAL A 267 -15.40 -0.45 17.64
CA VAL A 267 -15.05 0.11 16.32
C VAL A 267 -16.23 0.90 15.72
N SER A 268 -17.48 0.54 16.03
CA SER A 268 -18.64 1.30 15.55
C SER A 268 -18.80 2.65 16.24
N ILE A 269 -18.40 2.75 17.51
CA ILE A 269 -18.45 3.99 18.29
C ILE A 269 -17.32 4.93 17.87
N ASN A 270 -16.13 4.38 17.66
CA ASN A 270 -14.95 5.12 17.24
C ASN A 270 -14.31 4.45 16.02
N PRO A 271 -14.81 4.70 14.79
CA PRO A 271 -14.30 4.03 13.58
C PRO A 271 -12.89 4.48 13.17
N VAL A 272 -12.27 5.31 13.98
CA VAL A 272 -11.21 6.22 13.61
C VAL A 272 -9.95 5.92 14.39
N SER A 273 -8.82 5.68 13.70
CA SER A 273 -7.50 5.62 14.33
C SER A 273 -6.35 5.74 13.33
N SER A 274 -5.12 5.66 13.88
CA SER A 274 -3.85 5.48 13.18
C SER A 274 -3.83 4.33 12.16
N TYR A 275 -4.79 3.41 12.23
CA TYR A 275 -4.96 2.32 11.27
C TYR A 275 -6.43 2.15 10.84
N SER A 276 -6.64 1.40 9.76
CA SER A 276 -7.98 1.06 9.27
C SER A 276 -8.65 -0.03 10.13
N GLN A 277 -9.26 0.37 11.25
CA GLN A 277 -9.93 -0.53 12.19
C GLN A 277 -11.10 -1.27 11.56
N MET A 278 -11.93 -0.56 10.78
CA MET A 278 -13.05 -1.16 10.06
C MET A 278 -12.58 -2.30 9.13
N ARG A 279 -11.48 -2.10 8.40
CA ARG A 279 -10.88 -3.17 7.59
C ARG A 279 -10.37 -4.32 8.45
N ALA A 280 -9.83 -4.06 9.62
CA ALA A 280 -9.33 -5.10 10.54
C ALA A 280 -10.48 -5.96 11.08
N ILE A 281 -11.54 -5.35 11.59
CA ILE A 281 -12.68 -6.09 12.15
C ILE A 281 -13.43 -6.89 11.07
N LEU A 282 -13.58 -6.36 9.85
CA LEU A 282 -14.17 -7.10 8.74
C LEU A 282 -13.33 -8.34 8.33
N ARG A 283 -12.00 -8.26 8.46
CA ARG A 283 -11.11 -9.43 8.27
C ARG A 283 -11.29 -10.47 9.38
N VAL A 284 -11.47 -10.05 10.63
CA VAL A 284 -11.81 -10.94 11.75
C VAL A 284 -13.11 -11.65 11.47
N TYR A 285 -14.19 -10.93 11.18
CA TYR A 285 -15.50 -11.52 10.90
C TYR A 285 -15.47 -12.51 9.73
N ARG A 286 -14.69 -12.21 8.68
CA ARG A 286 -14.47 -13.15 7.59
C ARG A 286 -13.76 -14.42 8.06
N THR A 287 -12.77 -14.30 8.93
CA THR A 287 -12.01 -15.43 9.50
C THR A 287 -12.90 -16.29 10.40
N CYS A 288 -13.72 -15.67 11.24
CA CYS A 288 -14.69 -16.34 12.12
C CYS A 288 -15.96 -16.83 11.39
N ARG A 289 -16.06 -16.64 10.06
CA ARG A 289 -17.22 -16.98 9.23
C ARG A 289 -18.53 -16.26 9.62
N LEU A 290 -18.43 -15.09 10.25
CA LEU A 290 -19.54 -14.22 10.66
C LEU A 290 -19.90 -13.19 9.57
N ILE A 291 -20.10 -13.65 8.34
CA ILE A 291 -20.27 -12.75 7.18
C ILE A 291 -21.57 -11.92 7.25
N ASP A 292 -22.66 -12.49 7.78
CA ASP A 292 -23.93 -11.76 7.90
C ASP A 292 -23.81 -10.57 8.87
N GLU A 293 -23.14 -10.78 10.00
CA GLU A 293 -22.83 -9.71 10.96
C GLU A 293 -21.90 -8.65 10.34
N ALA A 294 -20.96 -9.05 9.47
CA ALA A 294 -20.10 -8.12 8.72
C ALA A 294 -20.89 -7.23 7.76
N ILE A 295 -21.93 -7.77 7.11
CA ILE A 295 -22.80 -6.99 6.23
C ILE A 295 -23.57 -5.95 7.04
N LEU A 296 -24.12 -6.33 8.20
CA LEU A 296 -24.85 -5.41 9.08
C LEU A 296 -23.94 -4.29 9.60
N LEU A 297 -22.74 -4.64 10.07
CA LEU A 297 -21.74 -3.68 10.54
C LEU A 297 -21.36 -2.68 9.44
N ALA A 298 -21.03 -3.16 8.25
CA ALA A 298 -20.64 -2.30 7.14
C ALA A 298 -21.80 -1.42 6.64
N ALA A 299 -23.02 -1.95 6.62
CA ALA A 299 -24.22 -1.17 6.25
C ALA A 299 -24.47 -0.03 7.26
N LYS A 300 -24.45 -0.33 8.56
CA LYS A 300 -24.60 0.68 9.63
C LYS A 300 -23.51 1.75 9.56
N ALA A 301 -22.27 1.37 9.25
CA ALA A 301 -21.18 2.32 9.09
C ALA A 301 -21.42 3.29 7.92
N VAL A 302 -21.93 2.80 6.79
CA VAL A 302 -22.32 3.63 5.63
C VAL A 302 -23.50 4.54 5.97
N GLU A 303 -24.51 4.03 6.69
CA GLU A 303 -25.67 4.84 7.12
C GLU A 303 -25.25 6.02 8.00
N ASN A 304 -24.30 5.79 8.91
CA ASN A 304 -23.79 6.83 9.80
C ASN A 304 -22.85 7.84 9.11
N ASN A 305 -22.16 7.42 8.04
CA ASN A 305 -21.15 8.24 7.35
C ASN A 305 -21.25 8.06 5.82
N PRO A 306 -22.31 8.56 5.18
CA PRO A 306 -22.64 8.26 3.78
C PRO A 306 -21.68 8.91 2.75
N ASP A 307 -20.93 9.92 3.17
CA ASP A 307 -19.90 10.63 2.41
C ASP A 307 -18.58 9.84 2.30
N GLN A 308 -18.33 8.92 3.24
CA GLN A 308 -17.09 8.15 3.31
C GLN A 308 -17.06 7.02 2.27
N ARG A 309 -16.49 7.31 1.09
CA ARG A 309 -16.37 6.36 -0.04
C ARG A 309 -15.70 5.03 0.31
N TYR A 310 -14.83 4.96 1.33
CA TYR A 310 -14.19 3.71 1.72
C TYR A 310 -15.12 2.77 2.48
N LEU A 311 -16.11 3.30 3.22
CA LEU A 311 -17.13 2.48 3.89
C LEU A 311 -18.04 1.80 2.87
N LYS A 312 -18.40 2.50 1.79
CA LYS A 312 -19.14 1.92 0.65
C LYS A 312 -18.36 0.77 0.02
N LYS A 313 -17.04 0.93 -0.14
CA LYS A 313 -16.14 -0.13 -0.62
C LYS A 313 -16.12 -1.35 0.33
N PHE A 314 -16.14 -1.13 1.63
CA PHE A 314 -16.25 -2.24 2.61
C PHE A 314 -17.61 -2.95 2.58
N ALA A 315 -18.71 -2.20 2.49
CA ALA A 315 -20.05 -2.77 2.35
C ALA A 315 -20.21 -3.56 1.03
N ALA A 316 -19.62 -3.09 -0.06
CA ALA A 316 -19.54 -3.84 -1.31
C ALA A 316 -18.78 -5.16 -1.11
N LEU A 317 -17.62 -5.08 -0.45
CA LEU A 317 -16.74 -6.23 -0.22
C LEU A 317 -17.40 -7.33 0.64
N THR A 318 -18.17 -6.97 1.68
CA THR A 318 -18.87 -7.95 2.52
C THR A 318 -19.99 -8.67 1.76
N LEU A 319 -20.77 -7.95 0.95
CA LEU A 319 -21.77 -8.55 0.05
C LEU A 319 -21.11 -9.49 -0.97
N LYS A 320 -19.99 -9.07 -1.56
CA LYS A 320 -19.20 -9.91 -2.45
C LYS A 320 -18.75 -11.19 -1.77
N TRP A 321 -18.26 -11.12 -0.52
CA TRP A 321 -17.85 -12.31 0.22
C TRP A 321 -19.01 -13.28 0.43
N LYS A 322 -20.19 -12.76 0.80
CA LYS A 322 -21.39 -13.59 0.97
C LYS A 322 -21.82 -14.26 -0.33
N ILE A 323 -21.85 -13.53 -1.44
CA ILE A 323 -22.29 -14.06 -2.74
C ILE A 323 -21.29 -15.06 -3.33
N VAL A 324 -20.01 -14.71 -3.34
CA VAL A 324 -18.98 -15.47 -4.08
C VAL A 324 -18.48 -16.69 -3.28
N PHE A 325 -18.42 -16.60 -1.95
CA PHE A 325 -17.84 -17.66 -1.11
C PHE A 325 -18.85 -18.49 -0.34
N SER A 326 -20.14 -18.17 -0.39
CA SER A 326 -21.13 -19.05 0.21
C SER A 326 -21.41 -20.27 -0.67
N ASN A 327 -21.41 -21.45 -0.05
CA ASN A 327 -21.79 -22.71 -0.70
C ASN A 327 -23.31 -22.91 -0.74
N TYR A 328 -24.11 -21.86 -0.51
CA TYR A 328 -25.57 -22.00 -0.41
C TYR A 328 -26.18 -22.34 -1.77
N SER A 329 -27.09 -23.32 -1.73
CA SER A 329 -27.97 -23.68 -2.83
C SER A 329 -28.94 -22.52 -3.12
N GLY A 330 -28.56 -21.65 -4.05
CA GLY A 330 -29.36 -20.52 -4.51
C GLY A 330 -28.93 -19.20 -3.87
N VAL A 331 -28.26 -18.35 -4.66
CA VAL A 331 -27.96 -16.97 -4.25
C VAL A 331 -29.25 -16.16 -4.31
N ASP A 332 -29.54 -15.39 -3.26
CA ASP A 332 -30.64 -14.43 -3.26
C ASP A 332 -30.39 -13.34 -4.32
N GLU A 333 -31.24 -13.33 -5.36
CA GLU A 333 -31.15 -12.37 -6.45
C GLU A 333 -31.33 -10.92 -5.99
N ARG A 334 -32.05 -10.67 -4.89
CA ARG A 334 -32.16 -9.32 -4.30
C ARG A 334 -30.83 -8.88 -3.70
N MET A 335 -30.12 -9.80 -3.05
CA MET A 335 -28.77 -9.53 -2.54
C MET A 335 -27.78 -9.27 -3.68
N VAL A 336 -27.89 -10.01 -4.78
CA VAL A 336 -27.09 -9.73 -5.99
C VAL A 336 -27.38 -8.33 -6.52
N ASP A 337 -28.65 -7.93 -6.66
CA ASP A 337 -28.99 -6.59 -7.14
C ASP A 337 -28.39 -5.49 -6.25
N ARG A 338 -28.52 -5.63 -4.92
CA ARG A 338 -27.88 -4.72 -3.97
C ARG A 338 -26.37 -4.65 -4.15
N ALA A 339 -25.71 -5.81 -4.29
CA ALA A 339 -24.27 -5.87 -4.51
C ALA A 339 -23.87 -5.21 -5.82
N VAL A 340 -24.61 -5.45 -6.91
CA VAL A 340 -24.34 -4.86 -8.23
C VAL A 340 -24.44 -3.34 -8.19
N ILE A 341 -25.49 -2.79 -7.59
CA ILE A 341 -25.68 -1.33 -7.46
C ILE A 341 -24.50 -0.73 -6.69
N LEU A 342 -24.19 -1.29 -5.53
CA LEU A 342 -23.13 -0.76 -4.67
C LEU A 342 -21.73 -0.89 -5.31
N HIS A 343 -21.43 -1.99 -6.01
CA HIS A 343 -20.14 -2.12 -6.71
C HIS A 343 -20.02 -1.13 -7.86
N LYS A 344 -21.09 -0.88 -8.62
CA LYS A 344 -21.08 0.16 -9.68
C LYS A 344 -20.83 1.54 -9.10
N GLU A 345 -21.46 1.86 -7.97
CA GLU A 345 -21.19 3.11 -7.25
C GLU A 345 -19.72 3.17 -6.81
N VAL A 346 -19.17 2.13 -6.19
CA VAL A 346 -17.76 2.10 -5.80
C VAL A 346 -16.84 2.24 -7.01
N ILE A 347 -17.09 1.56 -8.13
CA ILE A 347 -16.31 1.74 -9.37
C ILE A 347 -16.30 3.21 -9.81
N SER A 348 -17.46 3.88 -9.76
CA SER A 348 -17.56 5.31 -10.11
C SER A 348 -16.79 6.24 -9.14
N LEU A 349 -16.70 5.85 -7.87
CA LEU A 349 -15.98 6.60 -6.84
C LEU A 349 -14.45 6.37 -6.91
N TYR A 350 -13.97 5.37 -7.63
CA TYR A 350 -12.55 4.98 -7.71
C TYR A 350 -12.08 4.79 -9.17
N PRO A 351 -12.25 5.79 -10.05
CA PRO A 351 -12.02 5.61 -11.49
C PRO A 351 -10.58 5.17 -11.85
N ASP A 352 -9.60 5.60 -11.07
CA ASP A 352 -8.18 5.29 -11.30
C ASP A 352 -7.73 3.93 -10.73
N SER A 353 -8.55 3.27 -9.92
CA SER A 353 -8.18 2.07 -9.15
C SER A 353 -9.26 0.97 -9.14
N ALA A 354 -10.27 1.08 -9.99
CA ALA A 354 -11.47 0.23 -9.99
C ALA A 354 -11.27 -1.21 -10.52
N LEU A 355 -10.08 -1.58 -11.02
CA LEU A 355 -9.87 -2.88 -11.67
C LEU A 355 -10.27 -4.06 -10.77
N ALA A 356 -9.95 -3.99 -9.48
CA ALA A 356 -10.30 -5.04 -8.52
C ALA A 356 -11.82 -5.12 -8.31
N GLU A 357 -12.48 -3.98 -8.24
CA GLU A 357 -13.93 -3.84 -8.07
C GLU A 357 -14.69 -4.30 -9.32
N GLU A 358 -14.18 -4.04 -10.52
CA GLU A 358 -14.75 -4.54 -11.77
C GLU A 358 -14.63 -6.07 -11.87
N MET A 359 -13.50 -6.65 -11.48
CA MET A 359 -13.35 -8.11 -11.39
C MET A 359 -14.31 -8.69 -10.33
N ASP A 360 -14.50 -8.00 -9.21
CA ASP A 360 -15.44 -8.42 -8.17
C ASP A 360 -16.89 -8.36 -8.67
N LEU A 361 -17.26 -7.31 -9.42
CA LEU A 361 -18.55 -7.20 -10.08
C LEU A 361 -18.78 -8.34 -11.09
N ALA A 362 -17.78 -8.68 -11.89
CA ALA A 362 -17.86 -9.80 -12.83
C ALA A 362 -18.08 -11.14 -12.11
N ASN A 363 -17.40 -11.36 -10.98
CA ASN A 363 -17.60 -12.55 -10.15
C ASN A 363 -19.01 -12.58 -9.49
N ILE A 364 -19.56 -11.42 -9.11
CA ILE A 364 -20.94 -11.33 -8.60
C ILE A 364 -21.95 -11.71 -9.68
N TYR A 365 -21.79 -11.17 -10.90
CA TYR A 365 -22.62 -11.54 -12.03
C TYR A 365 -22.57 -13.04 -12.32
N ALA A 366 -21.38 -13.64 -12.24
CA ALA A 366 -21.19 -15.08 -12.45
C ALA A 366 -21.92 -15.97 -11.43
N LYS A 367 -22.35 -15.43 -10.28
CA LYS A 367 -23.14 -16.17 -9.29
C LYS A 367 -24.65 -16.05 -9.49
N SER A 368 -25.12 -15.11 -10.30
CA SER A 368 -26.54 -14.94 -10.60
C SER A 368 -26.93 -15.69 -11.87
N LYS A 369 -28.09 -16.37 -11.84
CA LYS A 369 -28.56 -17.14 -13.00
C LYS A 369 -28.95 -16.24 -14.18
N ARG A 370 -29.43 -15.02 -13.91
CA ARG A 370 -29.89 -14.07 -14.93
C ARG A 370 -28.80 -13.13 -15.46
N ARG A 371 -27.59 -13.14 -14.87
CA ARG A 371 -26.49 -12.20 -15.17
C ARG A 371 -25.23 -12.88 -15.72
N GLN A 372 -25.32 -14.15 -16.15
CA GLN A 372 -24.16 -14.89 -16.69
C GLN A 372 -23.54 -14.20 -17.92
N ASP A 373 -24.37 -13.65 -18.80
CA ASP A 373 -23.90 -12.94 -19.98
C ASP A 373 -23.20 -11.63 -19.62
N GLU A 374 -23.67 -10.92 -18.59
CA GLU A 374 -23.00 -9.72 -18.06
C GLU A 374 -21.61 -10.06 -17.51
N ALA A 375 -21.47 -11.19 -16.80
CA ALA A 375 -20.18 -11.67 -16.30
C ALA A 375 -19.19 -11.93 -17.45
N LYS A 376 -19.65 -12.67 -18.47
CA LYS A 376 -18.84 -13.02 -19.64
C LYS A 376 -18.41 -11.76 -20.40
N HIS A 377 -19.35 -10.85 -20.64
CA HIS A 377 -19.09 -9.60 -21.32
C HIS A 377 -18.08 -8.73 -20.56
N LEU A 378 -18.26 -8.55 -19.24
CA LEU A 378 -17.35 -7.73 -18.44
C LEU A 378 -15.94 -8.34 -18.40
N PHE A 379 -15.80 -9.66 -18.22
CA PHE A 379 -14.47 -10.29 -18.28
C PHE A 379 -13.83 -10.14 -19.66
N GLN A 380 -14.59 -10.24 -20.74
CA GLN A 380 -14.06 -10.02 -22.08
C GLN A 380 -13.54 -8.58 -22.25
N GLN A 381 -14.32 -7.59 -21.84
CA GLN A 381 -13.88 -6.18 -21.85
C GLN A 381 -12.60 -5.95 -21.04
N LEU A 382 -12.50 -6.56 -19.85
CA LEU A 382 -11.30 -6.47 -19.01
C LEU A 382 -10.08 -7.11 -19.68
N LEU A 383 -10.25 -8.24 -20.38
CA LEU A 383 -9.17 -8.95 -21.07
C LEU A 383 -8.65 -8.20 -22.31
N GLU A 384 -9.52 -7.41 -22.95
CA GLU A 384 -9.18 -6.56 -24.11
C GLU A 384 -8.59 -5.20 -23.69
N ARG A 385 -8.75 -4.80 -22.42
CA ARG A 385 -8.25 -3.53 -21.89
C ARG A 385 -6.72 -3.49 -21.87
N LYS A 386 -6.16 -2.33 -22.23
CA LYS A 386 -4.72 -2.05 -22.09
C LYS A 386 -4.39 -1.87 -20.60
N LEU A 387 -3.79 -2.91 -20.02
CA LEU A 387 -3.36 -2.97 -18.62
C LEU A 387 -1.84 -3.11 -18.50
N GLU A 388 -1.29 -2.61 -17.40
CA GLU A 388 0.11 -2.82 -17.06
C GLU A 388 0.40 -4.30 -16.76
N PRO A 389 1.66 -4.78 -16.87
CA PRO A 389 1.96 -6.19 -16.66
C PRO A 389 1.52 -6.72 -15.28
N ALA A 390 1.66 -5.91 -14.22
CA ALA A 390 1.20 -6.28 -12.88
C ALA A 390 -0.32 -6.50 -12.84
N GLU A 391 -1.09 -5.59 -13.43
CA GLU A 391 -2.56 -5.66 -13.50
C GLU A 391 -3.03 -6.84 -14.35
N LYS A 392 -2.38 -7.10 -15.49
CA LYS A 392 -2.66 -8.28 -16.33
C LYS A 392 -2.46 -9.58 -15.56
N GLN A 393 -1.41 -9.65 -14.74
CA GLN A 393 -1.14 -10.82 -13.93
C GLN A 393 -2.26 -11.09 -12.91
N VAL A 394 -2.78 -10.03 -12.26
CA VAL A 394 -3.95 -10.13 -11.37
C VAL A 394 -5.18 -10.60 -12.15
N LEU A 395 -5.49 -9.94 -13.27
CA LEU A 395 -6.65 -10.26 -14.10
C LEU A 395 -6.62 -11.71 -14.59
N TYR A 396 -5.50 -12.19 -15.12
CA TYR A 396 -5.36 -13.57 -15.57
C TYR A 396 -5.54 -14.57 -14.44
N LYS A 397 -5.00 -14.30 -13.25
CA LYS A 397 -5.22 -15.17 -12.08
C LYS A 397 -6.70 -15.20 -11.67
N HIS A 398 -7.38 -14.06 -11.67
CA HIS A 398 -8.80 -13.95 -11.34
C HIS A 398 -9.68 -14.66 -12.39
N TYR A 399 -9.44 -14.41 -13.67
CA TYR A 399 -10.17 -15.06 -14.76
C TYR A 399 -9.93 -16.57 -14.78
N ALA A 400 -8.72 -17.04 -14.48
CA ALA A 400 -8.45 -18.47 -14.33
C ALA A 400 -9.29 -19.13 -13.22
N LYS A 401 -9.55 -18.43 -12.11
CA LYS A 401 -10.44 -18.92 -11.05
C LYS A 401 -11.89 -18.96 -11.51
N HIS A 402 -12.35 -17.91 -12.19
CA HIS A 402 -13.70 -17.87 -12.77
C HIS A 402 -13.93 -19.02 -13.75
N LEU A 403 -12.99 -19.25 -14.66
CA LEU A 403 -13.01 -20.39 -15.59
C LEU A 403 -13.09 -21.73 -14.86
N LEU A 404 -12.32 -21.90 -13.78
CA LEU A 404 -12.27 -23.14 -13.02
C LEU A 404 -13.57 -23.42 -12.25
N PHE A 405 -14.08 -22.43 -11.53
CA PHE A 405 -15.15 -22.63 -10.54
C PHE A 405 -16.55 -22.35 -11.09
N ASP A 406 -16.70 -21.37 -11.97
CA ASP A 406 -18.01 -20.95 -12.48
C ASP A 406 -18.30 -21.58 -13.84
N LEU A 407 -17.34 -21.53 -14.77
CA LEU A 407 -17.53 -22.08 -16.13
C LEU A 407 -17.11 -23.54 -16.29
N LYS A 408 -16.37 -24.10 -15.32
CA LYS A 408 -15.80 -25.46 -15.35
C LYS A 408 -14.94 -25.75 -16.59
N ASP A 409 -14.32 -24.70 -17.16
CA ASP A 409 -13.37 -24.81 -18.27
C ASP A 409 -11.95 -24.97 -17.73
N TYR A 410 -11.62 -26.21 -17.40
CA TYR A 410 -10.33 -26.58 -16.79
C TYR A 410 -9.13 -26.27 -17.71
N ASN A 411 -9.28 -26.48 -19.01
CA ASN A 411 -8.18 -26.30 -19.96
C ASN A 411 -7.84 -24.83 -20.14
N LYS A 412 -8.84 -23.98 -20.31
CA LYS A 412 -8.64 -22.53 -20.41
C LYS A 412 -8.17 -21.95 -19.08
N SER A 413 -8.63 -22.49 -17.94
CA SER A 413 -8.10 -22.10 -16.63
C SER A 413 -6.60 -22.35 -16.52
N ILE A 414 -6.10 -23.50 -17.01
CA ILE A 414 -4.65 -23.79 -17.07
C ILE A 414 -3.92 -22.75 -17.90
N GLU A 415 -4.40 -22.43 -19.09
CA GLU A 415 -3.80 -21.43 -19.98
C GLU A 415 -3.67 -20.05 -19.32
N TYR A 416 -4.72 -19.60 -18.63
CA TYR A 416 -4.66 -18.30 -17.94
C TYR A 416 -3.77 -18.31 -16.69
N ASN A 417 -3.64 -19.44 -15.98
CA ASN A 417 -2.60 -19.56 -14.95
C ASN A 417 -1.19 -19.49 -15.55
N MET A 418 -0.97 -20.10 -16.72
CA MET A 418 0.32 -19.99 -17.44
C MET A 418 0.58 -18.56 -17.89
N LYS A 419 -0.41 -17.86 -18.46
CA LYS A 419 -0.30 -16.44 -18.82
C LYS A 419 0.07 -15.55 -17.63
N ALA A 420 -0.56 -15.77 -16.47
CA ALA A 420 -0.23 -15.05 -15.24
C ALA A 420 1.20 -15.37 -14.75
N ALA A 421 1.59 -16.64 -14.74
CA ALA A 421 2.91 -17.08 -14.30
C ALA A 421 4.05 -16.58 -15.21
N LYS A 422 3.78 -16.45 -16.52
CA LYS A 422 4.74 -16.01 -17.54
C LYS A 422 5.17 -14.55 -17.36
N ILE A 423 4.36 -13.72 -16.73
CA ILE A 423 4.71 -12.33 -16.44
C ILE A 423 5.78 -12.33 -15.32
N PRO A 424 7.00 -11.81 -15.56
CA PRO A 424 8.14 -11.92 -14.63
C PRO A 424 8.06 -10.84 -13.54
N ILE A 425 6.93 -10.75 -12.86
CA ILE A 425 6.74 -9.88 -11.69
C ILE A 425 6.56 -10.77 -10.48
N ASN A 426 7.43 -10.60 -9.49
CA ASN A 426 7.31 -11.33 -8.23
C ASN A 426 6.05 -10.86 -7.48
N SER A 427 5.02 -11.70 -7.43
CA SER A 427 3.77 -11.38 -6.75
C SER A 427 3.09 -12.64 -6.22
N LEU A 428 2.20 -12.45 -5.24
CA LEU A 428 1.34 -13.52 -4.71
C LEU A 428 0.46 -14.16 -5.80
N TYR A 429 0.08 -13.38 -6.83
CA TYR A 429 -0.73 -13.88 -7.96
C TYR A 429 0.09 -14.78 -8.89
N ARG A 430 1.36 -14.42 -9.11
CA ARG A 430 2.30 -15.25 -9.85
C ARG A 430 2.53 -16.58 -9.13
N GLU A 431 2.90 -16.51 -7.86
CA GLU A 431 3.13 -17.69 -7.02
C GLU A 431 1.87 -18.57 -6.94
N SER A 432 0.69 -17.97 -6.75
CA SER A 432 -0.58 -18.70 -6.70
C SER A 432 -0.90 -19.40 -8.02
N SER A 433 -0.49 -18.82 -9.16
CA SER A 433 -0.64 -19.46 -10.47
C SER A 433 0.33 -20.62 -10.63
N ILE A 434 1.60 -20.44 -10.27
CA ILE A 434 2.62 -21.51 -10.29
C ILE A 434 2.22 -22.66 -9.37
N LYS A 435 1.82 -22.38 -8.12
CA LYS A 435 1.35 -23.38 -7.15
C LYS A 435 0.14 -24.15 -7.69
N ALA A 436 -0.79 -23.49 -8.38
CA ALA A 436 -1.93 -24.14 -9.02
C ALA A 436 -1.49 -25.09 -10.15
N LEU A 437 -0.57 -24.64 -11.02
CA LEU A 437 -0.03 -25.44 -12.11
C LEU A 437 0.73 -26.67 -11.60
N VAL A 438 1.62 -26.50 -10.60
CA VAL A 438 2.33 -27.60 -9.94
C VAL A 438 1.36 -28.62 -9.36
N LYS A 439 0.30 -28.15 -8.68
CA LYS A 439 -0.74 -29.04 -8.12
C LYS A 439 -1.47 -29.83 -9.21
N ILE A 440 -1.74 -29.22 -10.37
CA ILE A 440 -2.39 -29.90 -11.51
C ILE A 440 -1.44 -30.93 -12.11
N LYS A 441 -0.16 -30.57 -12.32
CA LYS A 441 0.90 -31.47 -12.80
C LYS A 441 0.99 -32.72 -11.92
N ASN A 442 1.17 -32.54 -10.62
CA ASN A 442 1.39 -33.62 -9.66
C ASN A 442 0.19 -34.57 -9.53
N LYS A 443 -1.03 -34.10 -9.83
CA LYS A 443 -2.21 -34.98 -9.86
C LYS A 443 -2.22 -35.92 -11.07
N GLY A 444 -1.53 -35.59 -12.16
CA GLY A 444 -1.38 -36.45 -13.34
C GLY A 444 -2.66 -36.71 -14.17
N ARG A 445 -3.78 -36.04 -13.86
CA ARG A 445 -5.08 -36.28 -14.51
C ARG A 445 -5.39 -35.36 -15.69
N SER A 446 -4.58 -34.31 -15.89
CA SER A 446 -4.84 -33.33 -16.96
C SER A 446 -4.16 -33.78 -18.26
N PRO A 447 -4.82 -33.66 -19.42
CA PRO A 447 -4.17 -33.90 -20.71
C PRO A 447 -3.02 -32.90 -20.98
N LYS A 448 -2.98 -31.77 -20.27
CA LYS A 448 -1.93 -30.74 -20.38
C LYS A 448 -0.76 -30.95 -19.41
N CYS A 449 -0.65 -32.08 -18.70
CA CYS A 449 0.42 -32.29 -17.71
C CYS A 449 1.83 -32.09 -18.30
N ARG A 450 2.08 -32.60 -19.52
CA ARG A 450 3.37 -32.42 -20.20
C ARG A 450 3.64 -30.96 -20.57
N GLU A 451 2.65 -30.26 -21.12
CA GLU A 451 2.74 -28.83 -21.44
C GLU A 451 3.03 -27.99 -20.19
N ILE A 452 2.39 -28.32 -19.06
CA ILE A 452 2.64 -27.65 -17.77
C ILE A 452 4.07 -27.89 -17.29
N GLU A 453 4.58 -29.12 -17.42
CA GLU A 453 5.94 -29.47 -17.03
C GLU A 453 6.97 -28.66 -17.84
N GLU A 454 6.89 -28.72 -19.16
CA GLU A 454 7.76 -27.98 -20.07
C GLU A 454 7.68 -26.46 -19.80
N PHE A 455 6.49 -25.92 -19.52
CA PHE A 455 6.32 -24.52 -19.16
C PHE A 455 7.00 -24.15 -17.84
N LEU A 456 6.86 -24.97 -16.81
CA LEU A 456 7.43 -24.70 -15.48
C LEU A 456 8.96 -24.78 -15.50
N GLU A 457 9.54 -25.69 -16.28
CA GLU A 457 10.99 -25.82 -16.46
C GLU A 457 11.60 -24.60 -17.17
N ASN A 458 10.87 -24.02 -18.13
CA ASN A 458 11.30 -22.86 -18.90
C ASN A 458 10.88 -21.51 -18.28
N LEU A 459 10.30 -21.52 -17.09
CA LEU A 459 9.76 -20.31 -16.48
C LEU A 459 10.89 -19.41 -15.99
N GLN A 460 10.98 -18.20 -16.55
CA GLN A 460 11.97 -17.21 -16.14
C GLN A 460 11.83 -16.88 -14.64
N LYS A 461 12.98 -16.65 -13.99
CA LYS A 461 13.01 -16.07 -12.64
C LYS A 461 12.54 -14.61 -12.71
N PRO A 462 11.79 -14.14 -11.70
CA PRO A 462 11.33 -12.76 -11.65
C PRO A 462 12.48 -11.77 -11.49
#